data_AF-A0A2K9ZIG5-F1
#
_entry.id   AF-A0A2K9ZIG5-F1
#
_cell.length_a   1.000
_cell.length_b   1.000
_cell.length_c   1.000
_cell.angle_alpha   90.00
_cell.angle_beta   90.00
_cell.angle_gamma   90.00
#
_symmetry.space_group_name_H-M   'P 1'
#
loop_
_entity.id
_entity.type
_entity.pdbx_description
1 polymer ?
#
loop_
_entity_poly.entity_id
_entity_poly.type
_entity_poly.pdbx_seq_one_letter_code
_entity_poly.pdbx_strand_id
1 'polypeptide(L)'
;MAHCRELFNEVNDPGGLTVKSDSPHPMMHRSEAIDYGIVIEGEMTLMLDDSEVLLKPYSVVIQRGTNHAWANRSGKMCRMLFIQIDGQYEPSIAAALARR
;
A
#
# COMPACT_ATOMS: atom_id res chain seq x y z
N MET A 1 6.33 -14.81 -4.55
CA MET A 1 6.70 -14.53 -3.14
C MET A 1 8.18 -14.21 -2.97
N ALA A 2 9.12 -15.05 -3.43
CA ALA A 2 10.57 -14.76 -3.32
C ALA A 2 10.96 -13.41 -3.96
N HIS A 3 10.56 -13.20 -5.21
CA HIS A 3 10.87 -11.96 -5.93
C HIS A 3 10.27 -10.69 -5.30
N CYS A 4 9.02 -10.74 -4.80
CA CYS A 4 8.41 -9.61 -4.11
C CYS A 4 9.15 -9.23 -2.83
N ARG A 5 9.69 -10.22 -2.11
CA ARG A 5 10.50 -9.99 -0.91
C ARG A 5 11.82 -9.30 -1.26
N GLU A 6 12.45 -9.66 -2.38
CA GLU A 6 13.66 -9.00 -2.87
C GLU A 6 13.41 -7.51 -3.14
N LEU A 7 12.30 -7.16 -3.82
CA LEU A 7 11.93 -5.77 -4.08
C LEU A 7 11.74 -4.95 -2.79
N PHE A 8 11.13 -5.53 -1.74
CA PHE A 8 10.99 -4.86 -0.44
C PHE A 8 12.31 -4.69 0.30
N ASN A 9 13.25 -5.62 0.12
CA ASN A 9 14.60 -5.48 0.65
C ASN A 9 15.34 -4.30 -0.03
N GLU A 10 15.16 -4.11 -1.34
CA GLU A 10 15.79 -3.01 -2.08
C GLU A 10 15.34 -1.63 -1.60
N VAL A 11 14.11 -1.50 -1.11
CA VAL A 11 13.58 -0.25 -0.53
C VAL A 11 13.74 -0.16 0.98
N ASN A 12 14.52 -1.07 1.59
CA ASN A 12 14.78 -1.15 3.04
C ASN A 12 13.52 -1.27 3.92
N ASP A 13 12.45 -1.89 3.41
CA ASP A 13 11.23 -2.18 4.19
C ASP A 13 10.89 -3.69 4.19
N PRO A 14 11.80 -4.57 4.65
CA PRO A 14 11.55 -6.01 4.66
C PRO A 14 10.38 -6.43 5.55
N GLY A 15 10.01 -5.61 6.55
CA GLY A 15 8.95 -5.86 7.51
C GLY A 15 7.55 -5.43 7.03
N GLY A 16 7.48 -4.54 6.04
CA GLY A 16 6.20 -4.03 5.52
C GLY A 16 5.40 -5.05 4.71
N LEU A 17 6.02 -6.08 4.14
CA LEU A 17 5.32 -7.06 3.30
C LEU A 17 4.38 -7.96 4.12
N THR A 18 3.09 -7.92 3.81
CA THR A 18 2.02 -8.66 4.54
C THR A 18 1.43 -9.82 3.73
N VAL A 19 1.98 -10.09 2.55
CA VAL A 19 1.43 -11.06 1.59
C VAL A 19 1.30 -12.47 2.18
N LYS A 20 0.12 -13.06 1.99
CA LYS A 20 -0.25 -14.46 2.29
C LYS A 20 -0.65 -15.17 0.97
N SER A 21 -0.87 -16.48 1.01
CA SER A 21 -1.21 -17.27 -0.19
C SER A 21 -2.52 -16.85 -0.87
N ASP A 22 -3.44 -16.27 -0.10
CA ASP A 22 -4.76 -15.81 -0.50
C ASP A 22 -4.86 -14.28 -0.63
N SER A 23 -3.73 -13.56 -0.55
CA SER A 23 -3.74 -12.11 -0.66
C SER A 23 -4.18 -11.64 -2.05
N PRO A 24 -4.93 -10.52 -2.14
CA PRO A 24 -5.49 -10.02 -3.40
C PRO A 24 -4.41 -9.53 -4.38
N HIS A 25 -3.20 -9.25 -3.89
CA HIS A 25 -2.08 -8.79 -4.71
C HIS A 25 -0.74 -9.30 -4.15
N PRO A 26 0.26 -9.65 -4.98
CA PRO A 26 1.55 -10.14 -4.51
C PRO A 26 2.40 -9.09 -3.77
N MET A 27 2.07 -7.81 -3.91
CA MET A 27 2.74 -6.67 -3.26
C MET A 27 1.90 -6.06 -2.12
N MET A 28 0.98 -6.82 -1.51
CA MET A 28 0.29 -6.36 -0.30
C MET A 28 1.32 -6.07 0.79
N HIS A 29 1.23 -4.85 1.35
CA HIS A 29 2.10 -4.37 2.40
C HIS A 29 1.37 -3.39 3.31
N ARG A 30 1.99 -3.14 4.46
CA ARG A 30 1.53 -2.19 5.45
C ARG A 30 2.74 -1.52 6.07
N SER A 31 2.69 -0.18 6.13
CA SER A 31 3.67 0.63 6.85
C SER A 31 2.95 1.35 7.99
N GLU A 32 3.60 1.48 9.14
CA GLU A 32 3.07 2.23 10.29
C GLU A 32 3.25 3.73 10.07
N ALA A 33 2.42 4.29 9.17
CA ALA A 33 2.56 5.64 8.68
C ALA A 33 1.19 6.23 8.29
N ILE A 34 1.17 7.55 8.09
CA ILE A 34 0.13 8.21 7.30
C ILE A 34 0.73 8.62 5.95
N ASP A 35 0.13 8.12 4.87
CA ASP A 35 0.55 8.44 3.51
C ASP A 35 -0.49 9.31 2.80
N TYR A 36 -0.03 10.36 2.13
CA TYR A 36 -0.80 11.09 1.13
C TYR A 36 -0.38 10.62 -0.26
N GLY A 37 -1.20 9.76 -0.88
CA GLY A 37 -0.99 9.28 -2.24
C GLY A 37 -1.79 10.11 -3.24
N ILE A 38 -1.11 10.80 -4.16
CA ILE A 38 -1.73 11.72 -5.12
C ILE A 38 -1.46 11.23 -6.53
N VAL A 39 -2.51 11.04 -7.32
CA VAL A 39 -2.37 10.76 -8.76
C VAL A 39 -2.10 12.07 -9.50
N ILE A 40 -0.90 12.22 -10.06
CA ILE A 40 -0.55 13.40 -10.88
C ILE A 40 -1.01 13.18 -12.33
N GLU A 41 -0.76 11.99 -12.87
CA GLU A 41 -1.04 11.62 -14.27
C GLU A 41 -1.35 10.13 -14.37
N GLY A 42 -2.21 9.73 -15.30
CA GLY A 42 -2.61 8.33 -15.48
C GLY A 42 -3.64 7.86 -14.45
N GLU A 43 -3.70 6.56 -14.22
CA GLU A 43 -4.62 5.96 -13.25
C GLU A 43 -3.97 4.81 -12.48
N MET A 44 -4.42 4.63 -11.25
CA MET A 44 -3.90 3.62 -10.33
C MET A 44 -5.04 2.89 -9.65
N THR A 45 -4.98 1.56 -9.55
CA THR A 45 -5.90 0.80 -8.70
C THR A 45 -5.28 0.62 -7.33
N LEU A 46 -5.92 1.17 -6.30
CA LEU A 46 -5.61 0.88 -4.90
C LEU A 46 -6.32 -0.40 -4.51
N MET A 47 -5.54 -1.41 -4.14
CA MET A 47 -6.01 -2.69 -3.60
C MET A 47 -5.99 -2.62 -2.08
N LEU A 48 -7.11 -2.96 -1.43
CA LEU A 48 -7.24 -3.09 0.02
C LEU A 48 -7.50 -4.57 0.39
N ASP A 49 -7.74 -4.86 1.67
CA ASP A 49 -8.03 -6.23 2.12
C ASP A 49 -9.30 -6.82 1.46
N ASP A 50 -10.35 -6.01 1.25
CA ASP A 50 -11.68 -6.46 0.81
C ASP A 50 -12.27 -5.65 -0.37
N SER A 51 -11.52 -4.70 -0.90
CA SER A 51 -12.01 -3.75 -1.88
C SER A 51 -10.90 -3.24 -2.80
N GLU A 52 -11.31 -2.73 -3.96
CA GLU A 52 -10.43 -2.04 -4.91
C GLU A 52 -11.02 -0.68 -5.25
N VAL A 53 -10.17 0.33 -5.43
CA VAL A 53 -10.58 1.68 -5.81
C VAL A 53 -9.75 2.14 -7.00
N LEU A 54 -10.42 2.50 -8.10
CA LEU A 54 -9.75 3.13 -9.25
C LEU A 54 -9.57 4.62 -8.99
N LEU A 55 -8.31 5.06 -8.98
CA LEU A 55 -7.91 6.43 -8.75
C LEU A 55 -7.52 7.07 -10.09
N LYS A 56 -8.14 8.22 -10.37
CA LYS A 56 -7.89 9.03 -11.58
C LYS A 56 -7.03 10.25 -11.24
N PRO A 57 -6.51 11.00 -12.24
CA PRO A 57 -5.72 12.20 -11.96
C PRO A 57 -6.42 13.12 -10.95
N TYR A 58 -5.62 13.66 -10.04
CA TYR A 58 -6.01 14.51 -8.91
C TYR A 58 -6.76 13.82 -7.76
N SER A 59 -6.92 12.50 -7.81
CA SER A 59 -7.36 11.74 -6.63
C SER A 59 -6.31 11.85 -5.53
N VAL A 60 -6.76 12.02 -4.29
CA VAL A 60 -5.92 12.04 -3.09
C VAL A 60 -6.38 10.91 -2.17
N VAL A 61 -5.47 10.00 -1.87
CA VAL A 61 -5.64 8.94 -0.88
C VAL A 61 -4.97 9.38 0.41
N ILE A 62 -5.70 9.25 1.52
CA ILE A 62 -5.14 9.37 2.87
C ILE A 62 -5.07 7.96 3.45
N GLN A 63 -3.92 7.33 3.31
CA GLN A 63 -3.67 5.97 3.81
C GLN A 63 -3.28 6.05 5.29
N ARG A 64 -4.02 5.38 6.18
CA ARG A 64 -3.84 5.48 7.64
C ARG A 64 -3.31 4.16 8.21
N GLY A 65 -2.15 3.72 7.72
CA GLY A 65 -1.55 2.43 8.08
C GLY A 65 -2.39 1.21 7.69
N THR A 66 -3.20 1.33 6.63
CA THR A 66 -4.03 0.23 6.11
C THR A 66 -3.19 -0.73 5.27
N ASN A 67 -3.56 -2.01 5.25
CA ASN A 67 -2.94 -2.99 4.37
C ASN A 67 -3.35 -2.72 2.93
N HIS A 68 -2.38 -2.60 2.02
CA HIS A 68 -2.68 -2.20 0.66
C HIS A 68 -1.65 -2.64 -0.39
N ALA A 69 -2.02 -2.51 -1.65
CA ALA A 69 -1.10 -2.56 -2.79
C ALA A 69 -1.53 -1.59 -3.89
N TRP A 70 -0.61 -1.27 -4.79
CA TRP A 70 -0.83 -0.41 -5.94
C TRP A 70 -0.70 -1.23 -7.22
N ALA A 71 -1.75 -1.24 -8.05
CA ALA A 71 -1.77 -1.95 -9.31
C ALA A 71 -2.12 -1.00 -10.46
N ASN A 72 -1.14 -0.75 -11.33
CA ASN A 72 -1.39 -0.05 -12.58
C ASN A 72 -1.90 -1.05 -13.63
N ARG A 73 -3.22 -1.05 -13.87
CA ARG A 73 -3.89 -1.94 -14.83
C ARG A 73 -4.12 -1.30 -16.20
N SER A 74 -3.72 -0.04 -16.38
CA SER A 74 -4.06 0.76 -17.57
C SER A 74 -3.20 0.45 -18.81
N GLY A 75 -2.06 -0.22 -18.63
CA GLY A 75 -1.05 -0.39 -19.68
C GLY A 75 -0.34 0.91 -20.10
N LYS A 76 -0.59 2.02 -19.39
CA LYS A 76 0.04 3.34 -19.61
C LYS A 76 0.82 3.77 -18.38
N MET A 77 1.66 4.78 -18.51
CA MET A 77 2.37 5.36 -17.35
C MET A 77 1.37 5.98 -16.37
N CYS A 78 1.59 5.75 -15.08
CA CYS A 78 0.89 6.45 -13.99
C CYS A 78 1.94 7.10 -13.09
N ARG A 79 1.81 8.40 -12.83
CA ARG A 79 2.70 9.15 -11.95
C ARG A 79 2.00 9.44 -10.63
N MET A 80 2.58 8.91 -9.56
CA MET A 80 2.14 9.14 -8.18
C MET A 80 3.11 10.07 -7.45
N LEU A 81 2.59 10.93 -6.59
CA LEU A 81 3.34 11.55 -5.50
C LEU A 81 2.91 10.89 -4.19
N PHE A 82 3.89 10.46 -3.40
CA PHE A 82 3.68 9.98 -2.04
C PHE A 82 4.36 10.92 -1.06
N ILE A 83 3.62 11.36 -0.04
CA ILE A 83 4.16 12.00 1.16
C ILE A 83 3.88 11.03 2.30
N GLN A 84 4.94 10.39 2.81
CA GLN A 84 4.84 9.40 3.88
C GLN A 84 5.34 10.04 5.17
N ILE A 85 4.51 9.99 6.20
CA ILE A 85 4.82 10.55 7.51
C ILE A 85 4.83 9.41 8.51
N ASP A 86 5.95 9.26 9.20
CA ASP A 86 6.10 8.28 10.27
C ASP A 86 4.99 8.41 11.32
N GLY A 87 4.58 7.27 11.88
CA GLY A 87 3.46 7.23 12.80
C GLY A 87 3.56 6.08 13.77
N GLN A 88 2.62 6.06 14.71
CA GLN A 88 2.38 4.89 15.53
C GLN A 88 0.88 4.59 15.55
N TYR A 89 0.53 3.31 15.53
CA TYR A 89 -0.84 2.90 15.77
C TYR A 89 -1.24 3.25 17.20
N GLU A 90 -2.49 3.66 17.35
CA GLU A 90 -3.10 3.71 18.68
C GLU A 90 -3.06 2.30 19.32
N PRO A 91 -2.76 2.16 20.63
CA PRO A 91 -2.53 0.87 21.27
C PRO A 91 -3.59 -0.21 21.01
N SER A 92 -4.88 0.14 20.94
CA SER A 92 -5.93 -0.83 20.64
C SER A 92 -5.88 -1.34 19.20
N ILE A 93 -5.49 -0.48 18.24
CA ILE A 93 -5.25 -0.85 16.84
C ILE A 93 -4.03 -1.76 16.74
N ALA A 94 -2.91 -1.39 17.38
CA ALA A 94 -1.70 -2.21 17.40
C ALA A 94 -1.99 -3.62 17.95
N ALA A 95 -2.72 -3.70 19.06
CA ALA A 95 -3.13 -4.97 19.66
C ALA A 95 -4.06 -5.78 18.74
N ALA A 96 -4.93 -5.13 17.96
CA ALA A 96 -5.78 -5.80 16.98
C ALA A 96 -4.99 -6.37 15.80
N LEU A 97 -4.00 -5.63 15.30
CA LEU A 97 -3.13 -6.08 14.21
C LEU A 97 -2.24 -7.26 14.62
N ALA A 98 -1.74 -7.28 15.86
CA ALA A 98 -0.92 -8.38 16.40
C ALA A 98 -1.67 -9.73 16.50
N ARG A 99 -3.00 -9.72 16.41
CA ARG A 99 -3.85 -10.93 16.47
C ARG A 99 -4.21 -11.49 15.08
N ARG A 100 -3.76 -10.86 13.98
CA ARG A 100 -4.19 -11.14 12.60
C ARG A 100 -3.23 -12.03 11.80
#